data_AF-A0A3D2W457-F1
#
_entry.id   AF-A0A3D2W457-F1
#
_cell.length_a   1.000
_cell.length_b   1.000
_cell.length_c   1.000
_cell.angle_alpha   90.00
_cell.angle_beta   90.00
_cell.angle_gamma   90.00
#
_symmetry.space_group_name_H-M   'P 1'
#
loop_
_entity.id
_entity.type
_entity.pdbx_description
1 polymer ?
#
loop_
_entity_poly.entity_id
_entity_poly.type
_entity_poly.pdbx_seq_one_letter_code
_entity_poly.pdbx_strand_id
1 'polypeptide(L)'
;MSIDDFFARLMGRKEEAVKPKLRPPVEVDEIVSRLKSALPSDDAFHRVMDGLAHKKSVTKPLLTRVFYALFDRSEGVPKRATRSELLRLIEDERNILVRNDKMGQLLGRRIVSAE
;
A
#
# COMPACT_ATOMS: atom_id res chain seq x y z
N MET A 1 -38.42 40.12 10.64
CA MET A 1 -36.94 39.98 10.66
C MET A 1 -36.68 38.48 10.78
N SER A 2 -36.35 37.83 9.67
CA SER A 2 -36.32 36.35 9.59
C SER A 2 -35.05 35.80 10.25
N ILE A 3 -35.14 34.57 10.77
CA ILE A 3 -34.00 33.79 11.27
C ILE A 3 -32.96 33.59 10.16
N ASP A 4 -33.37 33.57 8.90
CA ASP A 4 -32.48 33.45 7.74
C ASP A 4 -31.49 34.62 7.62
N ASP A 5 -31.92 35.86 7.92
CA ASP A 5 -31.05 37.04 7.89
C ASP A 5 -29.98 37.01 8.99
N PHE A 6 -30.27 36.33 10.10
CA PHE A 6 -29.32 36.17 11.20
C PHE A 6 -28.21 35.18 10.84
N PHE A 7 -28.54 34.06 10.19
CA PHE A 7 -27.54 33.09 9.72
C PHE A 7 -26.70 33.63 8.57
N ALA A 8 -27.29 34.39 7.65
CA ALA A 8 -26.56 35.03 6.56
C ALA A 8 -25.48 36.02 7.07
N ARG A 9 -25.76 36.73 8.19
CA ARG A 9 -24.78 37.59 8.85
C ARG A 9 -23.73 36.82 9.66
N LEU A 10 -24.12 35.74 10.34
CA LEU A 10 -23.18 34.89 11.09
C LEU A 10 -22.20 34.17 10.15
N MET A 11 -22.67 33.76 8.96
CA MET A 11 -21.88 33.14 7.90
C MET A 11 -21.17 34.16 6.99
N GLY A 12 -21.15 35.45 7.38
CA GLY A 12 -20.46 36.55 6.71
C GLY A 12 -18.93 36.46 6.76
N ARG A 13 -18.35 35.33 6.35
CA ARG A 13 -16.94 35.22 5.99
C ARG A 13 -16.83 34.45 4.68
N LYS A 14 -16.70 35.24 3.62
CA LYS A 14 -16.00 34.95 2.35
C LYS A 14 -15.98 33.47 1.96
N GLU A 15 -16.82 33.15 0.99
CA GLU A 15 -16.64 32.02 0.10
C GLU A 15 -15.32 32.16 -0.69
N GLU A 16 -14.18 31.93 -0.04
CA GLU A 16 -13.08 31.29 -0.75
C GLU A 16 -13.40 29.81 -0.74
N ALA A 17 -14.08 29.38 -1.81
CA ALA A 17 -14.33 27.99 -2.12
C ALA A 17 -13.00 27.24 -2.22
N VAL A 18 -12.50 26.76 -1.08
CA VAL A 18 -11.48 25.72 -1.01
C VAL A 18 -12.15 24.46 -1.57
N LYS A 19 -12.14 24.32 -2.90
CA LYS A 19 -12.39 23.04 -3.54
C LYS A 19 -11.58 22.00 -2.76
N PRO A 20 -12.20 20.95 -2.18
CA PRO A 20 -11.41 19.92 -1.54
C PRO A 20 -10.41 19.45 -2.59
N LYS A 21 -9.11 19.57 -2.30
CA LYS A 21 -8.05 18.98 -3.13
C LYS A 21 -8.36 17.48 -3.16
N LEU A 22 -9.13 17.06 -4.15
CA LEU A 22 -9.39 15.68 -4.50
C LEU A 22 -8.00 15.10 -4.80
N ARG A 23 -7.40 14.46 -3.79
CA ARG A 23 -6.16 13.74 -4.00
C ARG A 23 -6.47 12.68 -5.05
N PRO A 24 -5.65 12.56 -6.11
CA PRO A 24 -5.89 11.53 -7.12
C PRO A 24 -6.02 10.18 -6.41
N PRO A 25 -7.01 9.36 -6.78
CA PRO A 25 -7.13 8.01 -6.23
C PRO A 25 -5.81 7.31 -6.49
N VAL A 26 -5.17 6.80 -5.44
CA VAL A 26 -3.96 6.02 -5.63
C VAL A 26 -4.39 4.69 -6.23
N GLU A 27 -3.96 4.43 -7.46
CA GLU A 27 -4.33 3.24 -8.18
C GLU A 27 -3.57 2.03 -7.62
N VAL A 28 -4.29 0.92 -7.42
CA VAL A 28 -3.73 -0.34 -6.91
C VAL A 28 -2.59 -0.80 -7.82
N ASP A 29 -2.77 -0.70 -9.13
CA ASP A 29 -1.83 -1.18 -10.14
C ASP A 29 -0.50 -0.42 -10.10
N GLU A 30 -0.53 0.89 -9.85
CA GLU A 30 0.69 1.70 -9.70
C GLU A 30 1.50 1.26 -8.47
N ILE A 31 0.83 1.02 -7.34
CA ILE A 31 1.49 0.53 -6.12
C ILE A 31 2.07 -0.86 -6.37
N VAL A 32 1.29 -1.76 -6.95
CA VAL A 32 1.70 -3.14 -7.23
C VAL A 32 2.90 -3.16 -8.18
N SER A 33 2.88 -2.37 -9.25
CA SER A 33 4.00 -2.29 -10.19
C SER A 33 5.29 -1.83 -9.50
N ARG A 34 5.20 -0.80 -8.64
CA ARG A 34 6.36 -0.32 -7.88
C ARG A 34 6.88 -1.38 -6.91
N LEU A 35 5.99 -2.02 -6.15
CA LEU A 35 6.37 -3.10 -5.24
C LEU A 35 7.00 -4.28 -5.99
N LYS A 36 6.41 -4.72 -7.11
CA LYS A 36 6.97 -5.78 -7.96
C LYS A 36 8.38 -5.47 -8.44
N SER A 37 8.62 -4.24 -8.93
CA SER A 37 9.97 -3.81 -9.35
C SER A 37 10.98 -3.75 -8.18
N ALA A 38 10.48 -3.54 -6.97
CA ALA A 38 11.29 -3.42 -5.76
C ALA A 38 11.49 -4.75 -5.02
N LEU A 39 10.72 -5.81 -5.32
CA LEU A 39 10.84 -7.12 -4.68
C LEU A 39 12.28 -7.64 -4.54
N PRO A 40 13.17 -7.52 -5.56
CA PRO A 40 14.53 -8.07 -5.47
C PRO A 40 15.47 -7.31 -4.51
N SER A 41 15.16 -6.05 -4.18
CA SER A 41 16.03 -5.17 -3.40
C SER A 41 15.38 -4.78 -2.08
N ASP A 42 16.03 -5.13 -0.96
CA ASP A 42 15.55 -4.81 0.39
C ASP A 42 15.34 -3.28 0.53
N ASP A 43 16.36 -2.49 0.18
CA ASP A 43 16.31 -1.03 0.28
C ASP A 43 15.21 -0.41 -0.59
N ALA A 44 15.08 -0.87 -1.84
CA ALA A 44 14.05 -0.34 -2.74
C ALA A 44 12.65 -0.67 -2.22
N PHE A 45 12.47 -1.89 -1.69
CA PHE A 45 11.19 -2.34 -1.16
C PHE A 45 10.79 -1.53 0.08
N HIS A 46 11.71 -1.37 1.04
CA HIS A 46 11.46 -0.58 2.24
C HIS A 46 11.14 0.88 1.92
N ARG A 47 11.82 1.50 0.94
CA ARG A 47 11.48 2.87 0.50
C ARG A 47 10.05 2.99 -0.03
N VAL A 48 9.57 2.00 -0.79
CA VAL A 48 8.19 2.00 -1.27
C VAL A 48 7.22 1.78 -0.11
N MET A 49 7.50 0.84 0.78
CA MET A 49 6.68 0.54 1.96
C MET A 49 6.57 1.73 2.93
N ASP A 50 7.68 2.40 3.23
CA ASP A 50 7.71 3.63 4.01
C ASP A 50 6.87 4.73 3.34
N GLY A 51 6.99 4.88 2.02
CA GLY A 51 6.15 5.79 1.25
C GLY A 51 4.65 5.49 1.41
N LEU A 52 4.26 4.21 1.44
CA LEU A 52 2.87 3.79 1.66
C LEU A 52 2.41 4.02 3.12
N ALA A 53 3.29 3.81 4.10
CA ALA A 53 3.03 4.01 5.52
C ALA A 53 2.74 5.49 5.86
N HIS A 54 3.34 6.44 5.13
CA HIS A 54 3.12 7.87 5.33
C HIS A 54 1.97 8.44 4.47
N LYS A 55 1.54 7.74 3.42
CA LYS A 55 0.42 8.17 2.55
C LYS A 55 -0.94 7.93 3.22
N LYS A 56 -1.60 9.01 3.65
CA LYS A 56 -2.97 8.98 4.20
C LYS A 56 -4.03 8.43 3.23
N SER A 57 -3.77 8.48 1.92
CA SER A 57 -4.66 7.91 0.89
C SER A 57 -4.58 6.38 0.80
N VAL A 58 -3.58 5.77 1.42
CA VAL A 58 -3.42 4.31 1.46
C VAL A 58 -4.26 3.76 2.61
N THR A 59 -5.47 3.33 2.26
CA THR A 59 -6.45 2.77 3.19
C THR A 59 -6.26 1.26 3.37
N LYS A 60 -6.86 0.70 4.44
CA LYS A 60 -6.86 -0.75 4.69
C LYS A 60 -7.40 -1.55 3.48
N PRO A 61 -8.55 -1.19 2.86
CA PRO A 61 -9.04 -1.89 1.67
C PRO A 61 -8.06 -1.82 0.49
N LEU A 62 -7.38 -0.68 0.32
CA LEU A 62 -6.37 -0.53 -0.74
C LEU A 62 -5.20 -1.49 -0.52
N LEU A 63 -4.64 -1.52 0.69
CA LEU A 63 -3.54 -2.45 1.04
C LEU A 63 -3.94 -3.91 0.90
N THR A 64 -5.19 -4.25 1.23
CA THR A 64 -5.72 -5.60 1.04
C THR A 64 -5.72 -5.99 -0.44
N ARG A 65 -6.19 -5.08 -1.32
CA ARG A 65 -6.16 -5.29 -2.77
C ARG A 65 -4.73 -5.37 -3.31
N VAL A 66 -3.82 -4.54 -2.80
CA VAL A 66 -2.40 -4.60 -3.14
C VAL A 66 -1.80 -5.95 -2.75
N PHE A 67 -2.07 -6.45 -1.54
CA PHE A 67 -1.60 -7.77 -1.10
C PHE A 67 -2.07 -8.88 -2.06
N TYR A 68 -3.37 -8.91 -2.39
CA TYR A 68 -3.90 -9.90 -3.31
C TYR A 68 -3.30 -9.80 -4.71
N ALA A 69 -3.15 -8.58 -5.25
CA ALA A 69 -2.57 -8.36 -6.57
C ALA A 69 -1.04 -8.60 -6.64
N LEU A 70 -0.34 -8.44 -5.52
CA LEU A 70 1.10 -8.65 -5.44
C LEU A 70 1.46 -10.13 -5.34
N PHE A 71 0.68 -10.91 -4.59
CA PHE A 71 0.98 -12.31 -4.28
C PHE A 71 0.05 -13.33 -4.95
N ASP A 72 -0.94 -12.88 -5.72
CA ASP A 72 -1.93 -13.70 -6.41
C ASP A 72 -2.65 -14.70 -5.48
N ARG A 73 -2.97 -14.23 -4.27
CA ARG A 73 -3.69 -14.99 -3.24
C ARG A 73 -4.93 -14.24 -2.83
N SER A 74 -6.02 -14.95 -2.59
CA SER A 74 -7.25 -14.37 -2.01
C SER A 74 -7.34 -14.58 -0.49
N GLU A 75 -6.40 -15.33 0.08
CA GLU A 75 -6.37 -15.73 1.49
C GLU A 75 -5.08 -15.23 2.16
N GLY A 76 -5.07 -15.18 3.49
CA GLY A 76 -3.91 -14.76 4.28
C GLY A 76 -4.02 -13.36 4.90
N VAL A 77 -5.00 -12.54 4.49
CA VAL A 77 -5.28 -11.26 5.15
C VAL A 77 -6.26 -11.44 6.31
N PRO A 78 -5.87 -11.14 7.57
CA PRO A 78 -6.80 -11.22 8.69
C PRO A 78 -7.95 -10.22 8.55
N LYS A 79 -9.20 -10.66 8.77
CA LYS A 79 -10.41 -9.82 8.66
C LYS A 79 -10.30 -8.53 9.50
N ARG A 80 -9.69 -8.63 10.69
CA ARG A 80 -9.49 -7.52 11.63
C ARG A 80 -8.12 -6.84 11.55
N ALA A 81 -7.31 -7.15 10.53
CA ALA A 81 -6.00 -6.53 10.37
C ALA A 81 -6.11 -5.00 10.31
N THR A 82 -5.25 -4.33 11.07
CA THR A 82 -4.99 -2.91 11.00
C THR A 82 -4.15 -2.58 9.77
N ARG A 83 -4.06 -1.29 9.44
CA ARG A 83 -3.22 -0.81 8.33
C ARG A 83 -1.75 -1.20 8.51
N SER A 84 -1.23 -1.10 9.73
CA SER A 84 0.16 -1.47 10.04
C SER A 84 0.40 -2.97 9.93
N GLU A 85 -0.56 -3.79 10.39
CA GLU A 85 -0.48 -5.25 10.22
C GLU A 85 -0.50 -5.67 8.75
N LEU A 86 -1.27 -4.99 7.89
CA LEU A 86 -1.25 -5.25 6.45
C LEU A 86 0.10 -4.92 5.81
N LEU A 87 0.71 -3.80 6.20
CA LEU A 87 2.05 -3.45 5.70
C LEU A 87 3.09 -4.50 6.12
N ARG A 88 3.03 -4.92 7.40
CA ARG A 88 3.90 -5.98 7.91
C ARG A 88 3.67 -7.31 7.20
N LEU A 89 2.41 -7.67 6.93
CA LEU A 89 2.07 -8.89 6.19
C LEU A 89 2.66 -8.88 4.77
N ILE A 90 2.64 -7.73 4.10
CA ILE A 90 3.27 -7.55 2.78
C ILE A 90 4.79 -7.74 2.86
N GLU A 91 5.43 -7.22 3.91
CA GLU A 91 6.88 -7.43 4.16
C GLU A 91 7.21 -8.89 4.45
N ASP A 92 6.44 -9.54 5.33
CA ASP A 92 6.66 -10.93 5.72
C ASP A 92 6.54 -11.87 4.52
N GLU A 93 5.51 -11.69 3.68
CA GLU A 93 5.31 -12.51 2.48
C GLU A 93 6.43 -12.29 1.45
N ARG A 94 6.89 -11.04 1.29
CA ARG A 94 8.06 -10.73 0.45
C ARG A 94 9.32 -11.44 0.95
N ASN A 95 9.54 -11.47 2.27
CA ASN A 95 10.70 -12.14 2.86
C ASN A 95 10.67 -13.65 2.63
N ILE A 96 9.48 -14.26 2.69
CA ILE A 96 9.28 -15.67 2.34
C ILE A 96 9.65 -15.90 0.87
N LEU A 97 9.16 -15.05 -0.05
CA LEU A 97 9.48 -15.17 -1.48
C LEU A 97 10.99 -15.08 -1.75
N VAL A 98 11.67 -14.08 -1.19
CA VAL A 98 13.12 -13.91 -1.39
C VAL A 98 13.91 -15.07 -0.77
N ARG A 99 13.48 -15.58 0.39
CA ARG A 99 14.11 -16.77 0.99
C ARG A 99 13.93 -18.00 0.10
N ASN A 100 12.73 -18.22 -0.41
CA ASN A 100 12.44 -19.36 -1.28
C ASN A 100 13.22 -19.29 -2.59
N ASP A 101 13.35 -18.10 -3.19
CA ASP A 101 14.17 -17.89 -4.38
C ASP A 101 15.66 -18.19 -4.11
N LYS A 102 16.22 -17.67 -3.02
CA LYS A 102 17.60 -17.98 -2.59
C LYS A 102 17.81 -19.48 -2.37
N MET A 103 16.86 -20.16 -1.72
CA MET A 103 16.93 -21.61 -1.50
C MET A 103 16.84 -22.39 -2.82
N GLY A 104 15.98 -21.98 -3.75
CA GLY A 104 15.88 -22.55 -5.09
C GLY A 104 17.20 -22.40 -5.86
N GLN A 105 17.85 -21.24 -5.79
CA GLN A 105 19.17 -21.02 -6.41
C GLN A 105 20.26 -21.90 -5.79
N LEU A 106 20.28 -22.07 -4.47
CA LEU A 106 21.25 -22.93 -3.79
C LEU A 106 21.07 -24.41 -4.14
N LEU A 107 19.82 -24.87 -4.20
CA LEU A 107 19.50 -26.25 -4.60
C LEU A 107 19.80 -26.47 -6.09
N GLY A 108 19.44 -25.53 -6.95
CA GLY A 108 19.75 -25.57 -8.38
C GLY A 108 21.26 -25.58 -8.65
N ARG A 109 22.05 -24.77 -7.93
CA ARG A 109 23.52 -24.78 -8.04
C ARG A 109 24.16 -26.09 -7.55
N ARG A 110 23.59 -26.73 -6.52
CA ARG A 110 24.09 -28.03 -6.04
C ARG A 110 23.90 -29.18 -7.04
N ILE A 111 22.93 -29.10 -7.94
CA ILE A 111 22.68 -30.15 -8.95
C ILE A 111 23.64 -30.01 -10.14
N VAL A 112 24.10 -28.79 -10.46
CA VAL A 112 24.97 -28.54 -11.62
C VAL A 112 26.47 -28.69 -11.28
N SER A 113 26.86 -28.63 -10.01
CA SER A 113 28.27 -28.81 -9.60
C SER A 113 28.65 -30.25 -9.23
N ALA A 114 27.88 -31.23 -9.69
CA ALA A 114 28.14 -32.65 -9.53
C ALA A 114 28.40 -33.32 -10.88
N GLU A 115 29.38 -32.82 -11.64
CA GLU A 115 30.02 -33.52 -12.76
C GLU A 115 31.54 -33.36 -12.64
#